data_AF-A0A539DHF7-F1
#
_entry.id   AF-A0A539DHF7-F1
#
_cell.length_a   1.000
_cell.length_b   1.000
_cell.length_c   1.000
_cell.angle_alpha   90.00
_cell.angle_beta   90.00
_cell.angle_gamma   90.00
#
_symmetry.space_group_name_H-M   'P 1'
#
loop_
_entity.id
_entity.type
_entity.pdbx_description
1 polymer ?
#
loop_
_entity_poly.entity_id
_entity_poly.type
_entity_poly.pdbx_seq_one_letter_code
_entity_poly.pdbx_strand_id
1 'polypeptide(L)'
;MKNFIVLNEAAVHAVLGHVTGEHAPGLKDAGLLGRVIHHENLAQGRAIQALRAARNDLRIGTTLALMPARAEGGVAAFANRPAAEGFDALWNGAFLDPLLRGAYPEGALATIGAALQADDLAITKQPVDFIGVNYYSPAYIKLDLSSPSRIAAGAPPADTPRDAFGREIDPSGLYEMLERLRTQYENPLVYITENGCSDPFSNGPAVIEDGFRIDYLRKHLEAVRSAMEAGGRIGGYFHWSLIDNWEWALGFTSKFGLVGMNRDTGLRTPKASYAWMKALAESGLLDTAA
;
A
#
# COMPACT_ATOMS: atom_id res chain seq x y z
N MET A 1 -4.20 1.88 24.64
CA MET A 1 -4.07 2.12 23.18
C MET A 1 -4.98 3.28 22.78
N LYS A 2 -4.48 4.27 22.03
CA LYS A 2 -5.26 5.45 21.61
C LYS A 2 -5.43 5.56 20.09
N ASN A 3 -4.49 5.05 19.30
CA ASN A 3 -4.57 5.04 17.85
C ASN A 3 -4.97 3.64 17.36
N PHE A 4 -5.89 3.55 16.41
CA PHE A 4 -6.41 2.31 15.83
C PHE A 4 -6.38 2.38 14.30
N ILE A 5 -5.84 1.35 13.67
CA ILE A 5 -5.99 1.05 12.25
C ILE A 5 -7.00 -0.10 12.16
N VAL A 6 -8.11 0.11 11.46
CA VAL A 6 -9.21 -0.87 11.41
C VAL A 6 -8.89 -2.05 10.49
N LEU A 7 -8.37 -1.76 9.30
CA LEU A 7 -7.92 -2.75 8.33
C LEU A 7 -6.53 -2.38 7.81
N ASN A 8 -5.76 -3.40 7.43
CA ASN A 8 -4.52 -3.27 6.70
C ASN A 8 -4.72 -3.87 5.30
N GLU A 9 -4.48 -3.08 4.25
CA GLU A 9 -4.38 -3.55 2.86
C GLU A 9 -5.58 -4.36 2.34
N ALA A 10 -6.79 -3.85 2.48
CA ALA A 10 -8.01 -4.50 1.99
C ALA A 10 -7.92 -4.92 0.49
N ALA A 11 -7.31 -4.09 -0.38
CA ALA A 11 -7.07 -4.45 -1.77
C ALA A 11 -6.22 -5.72 -1.95
N VAL A 12 -5.22 -5.93 -1.08
CA VAL A 12 -4.36 -7.12 -1.09
C VAL A 12 -5.18 -8.35 -0.68
N HIS A 13 -6.01 -8.24 0.36
CA HIS A 13 -6.90 -9.32 0.78
C HIS A 13 -7.93 -9.71 -0.30
N ALA A 14 -8.52 -8.71 -0.96
CA ALA A 14 -9.47 -8.92 -2.03
C ALA A 14 -8.82 -9.59 -3.26
N VAL A 15 -7.67 -9.08 -3.72
CA VAL A 15 -7.04 -9.56 -4.96
C VAL A 15 -6.21 -10.81 -4.72
N LEU A 16 -5.25 -10.78 -3.79
CA LEU A 16 -4.33 -11.91 -3.59
C LEU A 16 -5.00 -13.07 -2.86
N GLY A 17 -5.98 -12.80 -1.99
CA GLY A 17 -6.71 -13.83 -1.25
C GLY A 17 -7.78 -14.55 -2.07
N HIS A 18 -8.47 -13.83 -2.97
CA HIS A 18 -9.67 -14.32 -3.62
C HIS A 18 -9.62 -14.40 -5.15
N VAL A 19 -8.73 -13.64 -5.81
CA VAL A 19 -8.61 -13.62 -7.28
C VAL A 19 -7.39 -14.41 -7.75
N THR A 20 -6.19 -14.10 -7.23
CA THR A 20 -4.95 -14.78 -7.66
C THR A 20 -4.65 -16.03 -6.83
N GLY A 21 -5.10 -16.05 -5.58
CA GLY A 21 -4.92 -17.15 -4.63
C GLY A 21 -3.50 -17.27 -4.08
N GLU A 22 -2.72 -16.19 -4.15
CA GLU A 22 -1.36 -16.11 -3.59
C GLU A 22 -1.37 -16.04 -2.06
N HIS A 23 -2.37 -15.37 -1.48
CA HIS A 23 -2.57 -15.25 -0.04
C HIS A 23 -3.75 -16.09 0.41
N ALA A 24 -3.86 -16.37 1.72
CA ALA A 24 -5.04 -17.01 2.28
C ALA A 24 -6.30 -16.16 2.01
N PRO A 25 -7.46 -16.77 1.72
CA PRO A 25 -7.75 -18.21 1.73
C PRO A 25 -7.28 -19.00 0.51
N GLY A 26 -6.63 -18.38 -0.48
CA GLY A 26 -6.03 -19.07 -1.63
C GLY A 26 -7.02 -19.37 -2.75
N LEU A 27 -8.11 -18.60 -2.84
CA LEU A 27 -9.14 -18.80 -3.86
C LEU A 27 -8.74 -18.14 -5.18
N LYS A 28 -9.24 -18.71 -6.27
CA LYS A 28 -9.03 -18.24 -7.65
C LYS A 28 -10.36 -17.96 -8.33
N ASP A 29 -11.17 -17.11 -7.70
CA ASP A 29 -12.54 -16.79 -8.14
C ASP A 29 -12.73 -15.28 -8.24
N ALA A 30 -12.52 -14.75 -9.44
CA ALA A 30 -12.75 -13.34 -9.75
C ALA A 30 -14.21 -12.89 -9.52
N GLY A 31 -15.19 -13.82 -9.53
CA GLY A 31 -16.59 -13.53 -9.22
C GLY A 31 -16.83 -13.17 -7.75
N LEU A 32 -15.84 -13.39 -6.87
CA LEU A 32 -15.88 -12.95 -5.48
C LEU A 32 -15.45 -11.49 -5.30
N LEU A 33 -14.71 -10.91 -6.24
CA LEU A 33 -14.02 -9.63 -6.06
C LEU A 33 -14.95 -8.52 -5.56
N GLY A 34 -16.08 -8.31 -6.24
CA GLY A 34 -17.05 -7.29 -5.84
C GLY A 34 -17.62 -7.49 -4.44
N ARG A 35 -17.93 -8.75 -4.08
CA ARG A 35 -18.47 -9.09 -2.75
C ARG A 35 -17.44 -8.92 -1.64
N VAL A 36 -16.18 -9.26 -1.90
CA VAL A 36 -15.10 -9.12 -0.91
C VAL A 36 -14.81 -7.65 -0.66
N ILE A 37 -14.56 -6.87 -1.72
CA ILE A 37 -14.34 -5.41 -1.62
C ILE A 37 -15.48 -4.76 -0.85
N HIS A 38 -16.74 -5.10 -1.19
CA HIS A 38 -17.88 -4.48 -0.55
C HIS A 38 -17.99 -4.79 0.95
N HIS A 39 -17.86 -6.07 1.32
CA HIS A 39 -17.98 -6.48 2.71
C HIS A 39 -16.79 -6.03 3.58
N GLU A 40 -15.58 -5.89 3.03
CA GLU A 40 -14.46 -5.29 3.75
C GLU A 40 -14.74 -3.82 4.09
N ASN A 41 -15.26 -3.04 3.13
CA ASN A 41 -15.67 -1.65 3.36
C ASN A 41 -16.79 -1.54 4.41
N LEU A 42 -17.79 -2.42 4.36
CA LEU A 42 -18.87 -2.49 5.35
C LEU A 42 -18.34 -2.84 6.74
N ALA A 43 -17.47 -3.86 6.84
CA ALA A 43 -16.87 -4.29 8.09
C ALA A 43 -16.06 -3.14 8.72
N GLN A 44 -15.30 -2.41 7.91
CA GLN A 44 -14.58 -1.22 8.36
C GLN A 44 -15.52 -0.15 8.91
N GLY A 45 -16.58 0.19 8.17
CA GLY A 45 -17.56 1.19 8.60
C GLY A 45 -18.21 0.82 9.93
N ARG A 46 -18.64 -0.44 10.08
CA ARG A 46 -19.22 -0.97 11.32
C ARG A 46 -18.23 -0.96 12.49
N ALA A 47 -16.97 -1.32 12.25
CA ALA A 47 -15.93 -1.30 13.27
C ALA A 47 -15.65 0.13 13.76
N ILE A 48 -15.59 1.12 12.86
CA ILE A 48 -15.42 2.53 13.25
C ILE A 48 -16.61 3.00 14.09
N GLN A 49 -17.85 2.72 13.68
CA GLN A 49 -19.04 3.05 14.46
C GLN A 49 -18.99 2.46 15.87
N ALA A 50 -18.65 1.18 15.99
CA ALA A 50 -18.55 0.49 17.28
C ALA A 50 -17.45 1.08 18.18
N LEU A 51 -16.27 1.36 17.62
CA LEU A 51 -15.15 1.97 18.36
C LEU A 51 -15.52 3.37 18.88
N ARG A 52 -16.18 4.18 18.05
CA ARG A 52 -16.64 5.53 18.44
C ARG A 52 -17.72 5.49 19.51
N ALA A 53 -18.66 4.54 19.41
CA ALA A 53 -19.69 4.36 20.43
C ALA A 53 -19.11 3.92 21.77
N ALA A 54 -18.03 3.12 21.75
CA ALA A 54 -17.37 2.66 22.96
C ALA A 54 -16.51 3.75 23.63
N ARG A 55 -15.79 4.56 22.84
CA ARG A 55 -14.85 5.57 23.35
C ARG A 55 -14.70 6.77 22.41
N ASN A 56 -14.73 7.96 22.98
CA ASN A 56 -14.59 9.23 22.25
C ASN A 56 -13.16 9.76 22.13
N ASP A 57 -12.20 9.19 22.86
CA ASP A 57 -10.79 9.65 22.90
C ASP A 57 -9.87 8.90 21.91
N LEU A 58 -10.44 8.02 21.10
CA LEU A 58 -9.70 7.23 20.11
C LEU A 58 -9.34 8.08 18.90
N ARG A 59 -8.17 7.80 18.31
CA ARG A 59 -7.82 8.19 16.94
C ARG A 59 -7.95 6.98 16.03
N ILE A 60 -8.84 7.04 15.06
CA ILE A 60 -9.24 5.89 14.23
C ILE A 60 -8.96 6.20 12.77
N GLY A 61 -8.23 5.31 12.11
CA GLY A 61 -7.99 5.34 10.68
C GLY A 61 -8.04 3.95 10.08
N THR A 62 -7.62 3.85 8.82
CA THR A 62 -7.40 2.59 8.11
C THR A 62 -6.12 2.68 7.30
N THR A 63 -5.56 1.54 6.88
CA THR A 63 -4.35 1.49 6.06
C THR A 63 -4.66 0.84 4.72
N LEU A 64 -4.25 1.51 3.64
CA LEU A 64 -4.44 1.05 2.27
C LEU A 64 -3.08 0.87 1.58
N ALA A 65 -2.91 -0.25 0.88
CA ALA A 65 -1.82 -0.43 -0.07
C ALA A 65 -2.14 0.40 -1.32
N LEU A 66 -1.63 1.63 -1.39
CA LEU A 66 -1.89 2.52 -2.51
C LEU A 66 -0.76 2.44 -3.52
N MET A 67 -1.11 2.38 -4.80
CA MET A 67 -0.14 2.41 -5.89
C MET A 67 -0.73 3.19 -7.08
N PRO A 68 0.01 4.10 -7.70
CA PRO A 68 -0.46 4.71 -8.93
C PRO A 68 -0.52 3.65 -10.03
N ALA A 69 -1.65 3.58 -10.73
CA ALA A 69 -1.83 2.73 -11.89
C ALA A 69 -1.50 3.52 -13.16
N ARG A 70 -0.39 3.18 -13.80
CA ARG A 70 0.14 3.86 -14.98
C ARG A 70 -0.07 2.99 -16.21
N ALA A 71 -0.53 3.59 -17.30
CA ALA A 71 -0.58 2.90 -18.58
C ALA A 71 0.85 2.57 -19.05
N GLU A 72 1.07 1.35 -19.55
CA GLU A 72 2.28 1.01 -20.27
C GLU A 72 2.50 2.01 -21.42
N GLY A 73 3.72 2.53 -21.51
CA GLY A 73 4.12 3.54 -22.47
C GLY A 73 4.25 3.05 -23.92
N GLY A 74 4.87 3.86 -24.77
CA GLY A 74 5.10 3.52 -26.18
C GLY A 74 3.89 3.79 -27.09
N VAL A 75 3.91 3.21 -28.29
CA VAL A 75 2.92 3.49 -29.35
C VAL A 75 1.48 3.12 -28.98
N ALA A 76 1.29 2.18 -28.05
CA ALA A 76 -0.01 1.71 -27.58
C ALA A 76 -0.51 2.44 -26.32
N ALA A 77 0.23 3.41 -25.77
CA ALA A 77 -0.08 4.04 -24.49
C ALA A 77 -1.50 4.64 -24.42
N PHE A 78 -2.01 5.19 -25.54
CA PHE A 78 -3.38 5.68 -25.60
C PHE A 78 -4.41 4.57 -25.34
N ALA A 79 -4.21 3.38 -25.91
CA ALA A 79 -5.12 2.25 -25.76
C ALA A 79 -5.01 1.59 -24.37
N ASN A 80 -3.87 1.75 -23.68
CA ASN A 80 -3.64 1.21 -22.35
C ASN A 80 -4.26 2.06 -21.22
N ARG A 81 -4.63 3.33 -21.48
CA ARG A 81 -5.18 4.23 -20.45
C ARG A 81 -6.45 3.72 -19.78
N PRO A 82 -7.50 3.30 -20.50
CA PRO A 82 -8.71 2.78 -19.86
C PRO A 82 -8.45 1.54 -18.99
N ALA A 83 -7.46 0.71 -19.35
CA ALA A 83 -7.05 -0.44 -18.55
C ALA A 83 -6.41 -0.01 -17.22
N ALA A 84 -5.52 0.98 -17.24
CA ALA A 84 -4.91 1.55 -16.04
C ALA A 84 -5.95 2.25 -15.15
N GLU A 85 -6.88 3.02 -15.75
CA GLU A 85 -7.97 3.69 -15.02
C GLU A 85 -8.93 2.70 -14.36
N GLY A 86 -9.28 1.60 -15.06
CA GLY A 86 -10.11 0.53 -14.49
C GLY A 86 -9.42 -0.19 -13.33
N PHE A 87 -8.12 -0.46 -13.44
CA PHE A 87 -7.32 -1.02 -12.34
C PHE A 87 -7.25 -0.05 -11.15
N ASP A 88 -6.99 1.24 -11.39
CA ASP A 88 -6.97 2.28 -10.34
C ASP A 88 -8.29 2.36 -9.58
N ALA A 89 -9.42 2.32 -10.31
CA ALA A 89 -10.74 2.37 -9.73
C ALA A 89 -11.00 1.19 -8.78
N LEU A 90 -10.50 0.00 -9.11
CA LEU A 90 -10.66 -1.20 -8.29
C LEU A 90 -9.64 -1.32 -7.16
N TRP A 91 -8.38 -0.97 -7.40
CA TRP A 91 -7.31 -1.13 -6.42
C TRP A 91 -7.29 0.01 -5.39
N ASN A 92 -7.42 1.26 -5.84
CA ASN A 92 -7.36 2.44 -4.97
C ASN A 92 -8.75 2.98 -4.66
N GLY A 93 -9.51 3.34 -5.70
CA GLY A 93 -10.77 4.09 -5.56
C GLY A 93 -11.85 3.31 -4.81
N ALA A 94 -11.93 1.99 -5.02
CA ALA A 94 -12.94 1.14 -4.38
C ALA A 94 -12.77 1.00 -2.85
N PHE A 95 -11.71 1.54 -2.27
CA PHE A 95 -11.51 1.59 -0.81
C PHE A 95 -11.43 3.03 -0.29
N LEU A 96 -10.90 3.98 -1.08
CA LEU A 96 -10.85 5.40 -0.72
C LEU A 96 -12.23 6.07 -0.81
N ASP A 97 -12.90 5.96 -1.95
CA ASP A 97 -14.14 6.67 -2.24
C ASP A 97 -15.32 6.27 -1.31
N PRO A 98 -15.61 4.99 -1.02
CA PRO A 98 -16.73 4.65 -0.13
C PRO A 98 -16.52 5.13 1.30
N LEU A 99 -15.26 5.25 1.75
CA LEU A 99 -14.91 5.76 3.08
C LEU A 99 -15.00 7.29 3.14
N LEU A 100 -14.39 7.97 2.17
CA LEU A 100 -14.16 9.42 2.23
C LEU A 100 -15.24 10.23 1.51
N ARG A 101 -15.84 9.69 0.45
CA ARG A 101 -16.88 10.35 -0.36
C ARG A 101 -18.26 9.76 -0.10
N GLY A 102 -18.34 8.47 0.20
CA GLY A 102 -19.59 7.72 0.35
C GLY A 102 -20.19 7.28 -0.98
N ALA A 103 -19.33 6.99 -1.96
CA ALA A 103 -19.71 6.42 -3.26
C ALA A 103 -18.60 5.51 -3.76
N TYR A 104 -18.90 4.58 -4.65
CA TYR A 104 -17.87 3.86 -5.41
C TYR A 104 -17.52 4.63 -6.69
N PRO A 105 -16.26 4.54 -7.18
CA PRO A 105 -15.90 5.14 -8.46
C PRO A 105 -16.62 4.42 -9.61
N GLU A 106 -16.97 5.14 -10.67
CA GLU A 106 -17.70 4.59 -11.82
C GLU A 106 -17.04 3.34 -12.41
N GLY A 107 -15.70 3.36 -12.54
CA GLY A 107 -14.91 2.24 -13.04
C GLY A 107 -14.98 0.95 -12.19
N ALA A 108 -15.46 1.02 -10.95
CA ALA A 108 -15.62 -0.15 -10.07
C ALA A 108 -17.06 -0.66 -9.98
N LEU A 109 -18.06 0.10 -10.46
CA LEU A 109 -19.48 -0.24 -10.28
C LEU A 109 -19.89 -1.51 -11.00
N ALA A 110 -19.33 -1.81 -12.17
CA ALA A 110 -19.62 -3.05 -12.89
C ALA A 110 -19.21 -4.30 -12.08
N THR A 111 -18.18 -4.18 -11.25
CA THR A 111 -17.66 -5.27 -10.40
C THR A 111 -18.41 -5.35 -9.07
N ILE A 112 -18.69 -4.21 -8.43
CA ILE A 112 -19.18 -4.15 -7.05
C ILE A 112 -20.71 -4.04 -6.98
N GLY A 113 -21.36 -3.51 -8.01
CA GLY A 113 -22.76 -3.08 -7.95
C GLY A 113 -23.75 -4.19 -7.55
N ALA A 114 -23.47 -5.45 -7.88
CA ALA A 114 -24.32 -6.58 -7.48
C ALA A 114 -24.25 -6.92 -5.98
N ALA A 115 -23.20 -6.49 -5.27
CA ALA A 115 -23.05 -6.68 -3.84
C ALA A 115 -23.62 -5.53 -3.01
N LEU A 116 -23.77 -4.34 -3.61
CA LEU A 116 -24.21 -3.13 -2.94
C LEU A 116 -25.71 -3.19 -2.60
N GLN A 117 -26.06 -2.97 -1.32
CA GLN A 117 -27.44 -2.83 -0.88
C GLN A 117 -27.78 -1.37 -0.57
N ALA A 118 -29.07 -1.11 -0.35
CA ALA A 118 -29.53 0.19 0.11
C ALA A 118 -28.86 0.55 1.44
N ASP A 119 -28.52 1.83 1.62
CA ASP A 119 -27.91 2.41 2.83
C ASP A 119 -26.49 1.93 3.19
N ASP A 120 -25.91 0.96 2.48
CA ASP A 120 -24.56 0.46 2.76
C ASP A 120 -23.50 1.57 2.70
N LEU A 121 -23.62 2.51 1.75
CA LEU A 121 -22.67 3.63 1.63
C LEU A 121 -22.74 4.61 2.81
N ALA A 122 -23.87 4.67 3.53
CA ALA A 122 -23.96 5.44 4.78
C ALA A 122 -23.20 4.73 5.92
N ILE A 123 -23.08 3.41 5.86
CA ILE A 123 -22.27 2.62 6.81
C ILE A 123 -20.79 2.78 6.48
N THR A 124 -20.39 2.67 5.20
CA THR A 124 -18.97 2.75 4.81
C THR A 124 -18.41 4.15 5.00
N LYS A 125 -19.20 5.20 4.75
CA LYS A 125 -18.78 6.60 4.94
C LYS A 125 -18.69 6.93 6.43
N GLN A 126 -17.48 6.85 6.98
CA GLN A 126 -17.21 7.14 8.39
C GLN A 126 -16.13 8.21 8.55
N PRO A 127 -16.25 9.09 9.57
CA PRO A 127 -15.20 10.05 9.87
C PRO A 127 -13.98 9.33 10.45
N VAL A 128 -12.86 9.42 9.72
CA VAL A 128 -11.54 8.94 10.15
C VAL A 128 -10.65 10.11 10.55
N ASP A 129 -9.77 9.88 11.53
CA ASP A 129 -8.81 10.88 12.01
C ASP A 129 -7.53 10.89 11.18
N PHE A 130 -7.23 9.80 10.47
CA PHE A 130 -6.08 9.68 9.58
C PHE A 130 -6.28 8.57 8.53
N ILE A 131 -5.49 8.63 7.47
CA ILE A 131 -5.32 7.57 6.47
C ILE A 131 -3.89 7.03 6.56
N GLY A 132 -3.77 5.71 6.69
CA GLY A 132 -2.52 4.97 6.55
C GLY A 132 -2.27 4.63 5.09
N VAL A 133 -1.03 4.84 4.64
CA VAL A 133 -0.58 4.51 3.29
C VAL A 133 0.53 3.50 3.38
N ASN A 134 0.32 2.33 2.76
CA ASN A 134 1.36 1.37 2.46
C ASN A 134 1.75 1.57 1.00
N TYR A 135 3.05 1.74 0.73
CA TYR A 135 3.56 1.96 -0.62
C TYR A 135 4.84 1.17 -0.84
N TYR A 136 4.94 0.51 -1.99
CA TYR A 136 6.13 -0.25 -2.37
C TYR A 136 6.57 0.00 -3.82
N SER A 137 5.63 0.11 -4.76
CA SER A 137 5.90 0.36 -6.18
C SER A 137 4.66 0.89 -6.91
N PRO A 138 4.82 1.54 -8.08
CA PRO A 138 3.70 1.76 -9.01
C PRO A 138 3.23 0.44 -9.63
N ALA A 139 2.06 0.47 -10.26
CA ALA A 139 1.61 -0.59 -11.17
C ALA A 139 1.62 -0.08 -12.60
N TYR A 140 2.26 -0.81 -13.50
CA TYR A 140 2.14 -0.57 -14.95
C TYR A 140 1.12 -1.55 -15.53
N ILE A 141 0.15 -1.03 -16.28
CA ILE A 141 -0.99 -1.78 -16.78
C ILE A 141 -1.09 -1.62 -18.29
N LYS A 142 -1.39 -2.72 -18.98
CA LYS A 142 -1.72 -2.73 -20.41
C LYS A 142 -3.04 -3.40 -20.68
N LEU A 143 -3.66 -3.02 -21.80
CA LEU A 143 -4.85 -3.69 -22.31
C LEU A 143 -4.46 -5.08 -22.80
N ASP A 144 -5.19 -6.09 -22.34
CA ASP A 144 -5.07 -7.46 -22.82
C ASP A 144 -6.46 -8.06 -23.05
N LEU A 145 -6.93 -8.00 -24.29
CA LEU A 145 -8.26 -8.50 -24.66
C LEU A 145 -8.40 -10.04 -24.52
N SER A 146 -7.30 -10.76 -24.34
CA SER A 146 -7.33 -12.21 -24.10
C SER A 146 -7.54 -12.57 -22.62
N SER A 147 -7.25 -11.64 -21.71
CA SER A 147 -7.48 -11.79 -20.28
C SER A 147 -8.97 -11.59 -19.93
N PRO A 148 -9.57 -12.41 -19.05
CA PRO A 148 -10.95 -12.18 -18.58
C PRO A 148 -11.16 -10.80 -17.94
N SER A 149 -10.12 -10.27 -17.28
CA SER A 149 -10.11 -8.92 -16.69
C SER A 149 -9.85 -7.80 -17.71
N ARG A 150 -9.54 -8.18 -18.96
CA ARG A 150 -9.08 -7.30 -20.05
C ARG A 150 -7.80 -6.51 -19.77
N ILE A 151 -7.09 -6.83 -18.69
CA ILE A 151 -5.86 -6.16 -18.29
C ILE A 151 -4.75 -7.17 -18.04
N ALA A 152 -3.51 -6.70 -18.16
CA ALA A 152 -2.30 -7.43 -17.80
C ALA A 152 -1.24 -6.47 -17.23
N ALA A 153 -0.23 -7.03 -16.57
CA ALA A 153 0.96 -6.27 -16.19
C ALA A 153 1.64 -5.69 -17.44
N GLY A 154 1.89 -4.39 -17.41
CA GLY A 154 2.62 -3.64 -18.41
C GLY A 154 4.09 -3.47 -18.04
N ALA A 155 4.92 -3.12 -19.02
CA ALA A 155 6.32 -2.80 -18.78
C ALA A 155 6.49 -1.37 -18.21
N PRO A 156 7.38 -1.18 -17.22
CA PRO A 156 7.79 0.17 -16.80
C PRO A 156 8.71 0.80 -17.86
N PRO A 157 9.11 2.08 -17.68
CA PRO A 157 10.22 2.67 -18.41
C PRO A 157 11.47 1.79 -18.37
N ALA A 158 12.25 1.80 -19.46
CA ALA A 158 13.52 1.09 -19.53
C ALA A 158 14.44 1.51 -18.38
N ASP A 159 15.24 0.56 -17.88
CA ASP A 159 16.24 0.76 -16.83
C ASP A 159 15.68 1.21 -15.46
N THR A 160 14.36 1.09 -15.25
CA THR A 160 13.76 1.32 -13.93
C THR A 160 14.38 0.34 -12.91
N PRO A 161 15.03 0.83 -11.83
CA PRO A 161 15.64 -0.04 -10.83
C PRO A 161 14.60 -0.93 -10.17
N ARG A 162 15.00 -2.14 -9.78
CA ARG A 162 14.12 -3.11 -9.15
C ARG A 162 14.64 -3.57 -7.79
N ASP A 163 13.73 -3.88 -6.89
CA ASP A 163 14.04 -4.51 -5.62
C ASP A 163 14.15 -6.04 -5.75
N ALA A 164 14.31 -6.74 -4.62
CA ALA A 164 14.41 -8.20 -4.58
C ALA A 164 13.16 -8.94 -5.07
N PHE A 165 11.98 -8.31 -5.03
CA PHE A 165 10.74 -8.85 -5.58
C PHE A 165 10.62 -8.60 -7.09
N GLY A 166 11.58 -7.89 -7.68
CA GLY A 166 11.48 -7.40 -9.04
C GLY A 166 10.52 -6.22 -9.17
N ARG A 167 10.09 -5.57 -8.08
CA ARG A 167 9.20 -4.39 -8.13
C ARG A 167 10.02 -3.15 -8.44
N GLU A 168 9.43 -2.22 -9.18
CA GLU A 168 10.04 -0.93 -9.50
C GLU A 168 10.31 -0.11 -8.23
N ILE A 169 11.56 0.31 -8.04
CA ILE A 169 11.95 1.28 -7.02
C ILE A 169 11.70 2.67 -7.60
N ASP A 170 10.50 3.20 -7.35
CA ASP A 170 10.08 4.50 -7.87
C ASP A 170 9.44 5.38 -6.78
N PRO A 171 10.20 6.25 -6.12
CA PRO A 171 9.65 7.13 -5.08
C PRO A 171 8.64 8.16 -5.61
N SER A 172 8.60 8.42 -6.93
CA SER A 172 7.63 9.35 -7.51
C SER A 172 6.20 8.85 -7.36
N GLY A 173 5.99 7.53 -7.30
CA GLY A 173 4.66 6.98 -7.12
C GLY A 173 4.13 7.17 -5.70
N LEU A 174 5.00 7.21 -4.68
CA LEU A 174 4.60 7.58 -3.33
C LEU A 174 4.15 9.04 -3.29
N TYR A 175 4.95 9.95 -3.87
CA TYR A 175 4.58 11.36 -3.98
C TYR A 175 3.24 11.53 -4.69
N GLU A 176 3.03 10.85 -5.83
CA GLU A 176 1.80 10.90 -6.61
C GLU A 176 0.57 10.51 -5.76
N MET A 177 0.67 9.45 -4.94
CA MET A 177 -0.45 9.04 -4.09
C MET A 177 -0.70 10.00 -2.93
N LEU A 178 0.34 10.54 -2.31
CA LEU A 178 0.19 11.56 -1.25
C LEU A 178 -0.43 12.84 -1.82
N GLU A 179 -0.02 13.25 -3.01
CA GLU A 179 -0.57 14.39 -3.73
C GLU A 179 -2.03 14.16 -4.13
N ARG A 180 -2.39 12.93 -4.52
CA ARG A 180 -3.77 12.55 -4.78
C ARG A 180 -4.64 12.70 -3.53
N LEU A 181 -4.18 12.23 -2.36
CA LEU A 181 -4.88 12.41 -1.09
C LEU A 181 -5.05 13.89 -0.74
N ARG A 182 -4.01 14.70 -0.98
CA ARG A 182 -4.03 16.15 -0.76
C ARG A 182 -5.06 16.86 -1.65
N THR A 183 -5.06 16.56 -2.94
CA THR A 183 -5.82 17.32 -3.96
C THR A 183 -7.23 16.80 -4.21
N GLN A 184 -7.47 15.50 -3.98
CA GLN A 184 -8.74 14.86 -4.35
C GLN A 184 -9.55 14.38 -3.13
N TYR A 185 -8.98 14.34 -1.93
CA TYR A 185 -9.63 13.80 -0.73
C TYR A 185 -9.56 14.74 0.48
N GLU A 186 -9.60 16.05 0.24
CA GLU A 186 -9.65 17.08 1.29
C GLU A 186 -8.43 17.10 2.23
N ASN A 187 -7.27 16.62 1.77
CA ASN A 187 -6.01 16.64 2.50
C ASN A 187 -6.13 16.05 3.93
N PRO A 188 -6.43 14.75 4.06
CA PRO A 188 -6.52 14.11 5.35
C PRO A 188 -5.14 14.06 6.02
N LEU A 189 -5.10 13.85 7.34
CA LEU A 189 -3.84 13.50 8.00
C LEU A 189 -3.40 12.12 7.50
N VAL A 190 -2.19 12.02 6.96
CA VAL A 190 -1.65 10.78 6.41
C VAL A 190 -0.49 10.27 7.25
N TYR A 191 -0.46 8.98 7.50
CA TYR A 191 0.73 8.27 7.99
C TYR A 191 1.18 7.31 6.91
N ILE A 192 2.46 7.30 6.57
CA ILE A 192 3.03 6.20 5.78
C ILE A 192 3.18 5.05 6.77
N THR A 193 2.26 4.09 6.73
CA THR A 193 2.18 2.99 7.72
C THR A 193 3.08 1.83 7.36
N GLU A 194 3.41 1.67 6.08
CA GLU A 194 4.46 0.77 5.62
C GLU A 194 5.15 1.31 4.37
N ASN A 195 6.47 1.21 4.36
CA ASN A 195 7.32 1.35 3.19
C ASN A 195 8.66 0.67 3.50
N GLY A 196 9.27 0.03 2.51
CA GLY A 196 10.55 -0.66 2.71
C GLY A 196 10.91 -1.58 1.55
N CYS A 197 12.06 -2.25 1.66
CA CYS A 197 12.52 -3.24 0.69
C CYS A 197 13.15 -4.45 1.39
N SER A 198 13.10 -5.59 0.71
CA SER A 198 13.71 -6.84 1.20
C SER A 198 15.17 -6.94 0.79
N ASP A 199 15.94 -7.68 1.59
CA ASP A 199 17.20 -8.28 1.14
C ASP A 199 16.96 -9.16 -0.10
N PRO A 200 18.00 -9.44 -0.91
CA PRO A 200 17.93 -10.51 -1.90
C PRO A 200 17.45 -11.83 -1.26
N PHE A 201 16.55 -12.53 -1.93
CA PHE A 201 15.92 -13.73 -1.37
C PHE A 201 16.96 -14.81 -1.08
N SER A 202 16.98 -15.31 0.14
CA SER A 202 17.91 -16.35 0.56
C SER A 202 17.41 -17.11 1.78
N ASN A 203 17.81 -18.38 1.90
CA ASN A 203 17.66 -19.14 3.15
C ASN A 203 18.75 -18.81 4.18
N GLY A 204 19.71 -17.94 3.82
CA GLY A 204 20.83 -17.56 4.66
C GLY A 204 20.49 -16.46 5.67
N PRO A 205 21.50 -16.02 6.45
CA PRO A 205 21.34 -14.89 7.35
C PRO A 205 20.98 -13.60 6.60
N ALA A 206 20.45 -12.63 7.34
CA ALA A 206 20.16 -11.31 6.80
C ALA A 206 21.44 -10.57 6.36
N VAL A 207 21.30 -9.69 5.38
CA VAL A 207 22.38 -8.78 4.99
C VAL A 207 22.47 -7.68 6.05
N ILE A 208 23.54 -7.68 6.85
CA ILE A 208 23.73 -6.69 7.92
C ILE A 208 24.18 -5.34 7.37
N GLU A 209 25.08 -5.33 6.39
CA GLU A 209 25.52 -4.13 5.68
C GLU A 209 24.58 -3.85 4.49
N ASP A 210 23.35 -3.43 4.80
CA ASP A 210 22.24 -3.27 3.87
C ASP A 210 22.12 -1.85 3.29
N GLY A 211 23.21 -1.33 2.72
CA GLY A 211 23.24 0.02 2.14
C GLY A 211 22.15 0.29 1.08
N PHE A 212 21.76 -0.74 0.32
CA PHE A 212 20.65 -0.63 -0.65
C PHE A 212 19.31 -0.28 0.01
N ARG A 213 19.09 -0.71 1.26
CA ARG A 213 17.88 -0.37 2.03
C ARG A 213 17.91 1.07 2.47
N ILE A 214 19.07 1.55 2.95
CA ILE A 214 19.26 2.97 3.28
C ILE A 214 18.96 3.84 2.05
N ASP A 215 19.48 3.46 0.88
CA ASP A 215 19.25 4.21 -0.36
C ASP A 215 17.78 4.18 -0.81
N TYR A 216 17.10 3.04 -0.65
CA TYR A 216 15.65 2.94 -0.88
C TYR A 216 14.88 3.88 0.04
N LEU A 217 15.14 3.83 1.35
CA LEU A 217 14.44 4.61 2.35
C LEU A 217 14.68 6.11 2.17
N ARG A 218 15.93 6.53 1.91
CA ARG A 218 16.26 7.93 1.65
C ARG A 218 15.44 8.49 0.50
N LYS A 219 15.42 7.80 -0.65
CA LYS A 219 14.65 8.22 -1.84
C LYS A 219 13.15 8.37 -1.57
N HIS A 220 12.56 7.46 -0.81
CA HIS A 220 11.13 7.53 -0.49
C HIS A 220 10.82 8.60 0.55
N LEU A 221 11.70 8.82 1.53
CA LEU A 221 11.58 9.91 2.50
C LEU A 221 11.76 11.28 1.85
N GLU A 222 12.59 11.40 0.82
CA GLU A 222 12.66 12.62 -0.01
C GLU A 222 11.32 12.89 -0.71
N ALA A 223 10.66 11.87 -1.26
CA ALA A 223 9.32 12.01 -1.83
C ALA A 223 8.26 12.41 -0.78
N VAL A 224 8.35 11.87 0.44
CA VAL A 224 7.49 12.30 1.56
C VAL A 224 7.75 13.76 1.91
N ARG A 225 9.01 14.19 1.99
CA ARG A 225 9.38 15.60 2.24
C ARG A 225 8.81 16.50 1.15
N SER A 226 8.95 16.14 -0.12
CA SER A 226 8.37 16.89 -1.23
C SER A 226 6.84 17.01 -1.12
N ALA A 227 6.15 15.95 -0.69
CA ALA A 227 4.70 16.00 -0.46
C ALA A 227 4.33 16.93 0.71
N MET A 228 5.13 16.96 1.78
CA MET A 228 4.97 17.91 2.88
C MET A 228 5.19 19.36 2.42
N GLU A 229 6.22 19.62 1.62
CA GLU A 229 6.51 20.92 1.03
C GLU A 229 5.40 21.41 0.10
N ALA A 230 4.72 20.49 -0.61
CA ALA A 230 3.52 20.77 -1.40
C ALA A 230 2.25 21.01 -0.55
N GLY A 231 2.33 20.94 0.78
CA GLY A 231 1.23 21.18 1.71
C GLY A 231 0.45 19.93 2.14
N GLY A 232 0.98 18.74 1.84
CA GLY A 232 0.42 17.48 2.32
C GLY A 232 0.52 17.34 3.84
N ARG A 233 -0.57 16.92 4.50
CA ARG A 233 -0.60 16.73 5.95
C ARG A 233 -0.04 15.36 6.33
N ILE A 234 1.28 15.24 6.39
CA ILE A 234 1.94 13.99 6.77
C ILE A 234 2.27 13.99 8.28
N GLY A 235 1.75 13.01 9.01
CA GLY A 235 1.89 12.85 10.46
C GLY A 235 3.01 11.91 10.90
N GLY A 236 3.54 11.08 10.00
CA GLY A 236 4.63 10.16 10.33
C GLY A 236 4.92 9.12 9.26
N TYR A 237 6.01 8.39 9.47
CA TYR A 237 6.51 7.34 8.59
C TYR A 237 6.90 6.11 9.42
N PHE A 238 6.48 4.94 8.97
CA PHE A 238 6.75 3.65 9.58
C PHE A 238 7.43 2.75 8.54
N HIS A 239 8.65 2.33 8.85
CA HIS A 239 9.38 1.37 8.02
C HIS A 239 8.81 -0.03 8.20
N TRP A 240 8.53 -0.72 7.10
CA TRP A 240 8.28 -2.15 7.09
C TRP A 240 9.61 -2.90 6.85
N SER A 241 10.16 -3.61 7.83
CA SER A 241 9.64 -3.84 9.19
C SER A 241 10.73 -3.70 10.25
N LEU A 242 10.35 -3.77 11.53
CA LEU A 242 11.33 -3.69 12.61
C LEU A 242 12.27 -4.91 12.62
N ILE A 243 11.72 -6.12 12.49
CA ILE A 243 12.45 -7.38 12.59
C ILE A 243 12.12 -8.23 11.37
N ASP A 244 13.10 -8.94 10.83
CA ASP A 244 12.87 -9.97 9.82
C ASP A 244 11.79 -10.95 10.32
N ASN A 245 10.80 -11.20 9.47
CA ASN A 245 9.58 -11.89 9.83
C ASN A 245 9.20 -12.95 8.78
N TRP A 246 8.03 -13.58 8.97
CA TRP A 246 7.47 -14.49 7.99
C TRP A 246 6.80 -13.70 6.87
N GLU A 247 7.44 -13.63 5.70
CA GLU A 247 6.96 -12.88 4.55
C GLU A 247 5.96 -13.71 3.73
N TRP A 248 4.77 -13.93 4.32
CA TRP A 248 3.62 -14.54 3.64
C TRP A 248 3.95 -15.81 2.85
N ALA A 249 3.70 -15.83 1.53
CA ALA A 249 3.94 -16.99 0.67
C ALA A 249 5.45 -17.32 0.49
N LEU A 250 6.34 -16.37 0.78
CA LEU A 250 7.80 -16.53 0.68
C LEU A 250 8.45 -17.07 1.97
N GLY A 251 7.68 -17.18 3.06
CA GLY A 251 8.20 -17.58 4.37
C GLY A 251 9.37 -16.69 4.80
N PHE A 252 10.46 -17.30 5.26
CA PHE A 252 11.62 -16.54 5.76
C PHE A 252 12.70 -16.26 4.69
N THR A 253 12.41 -16.49 3.42
CA THR A 253 13.39 -16.25 2.34
C THR A 253 13.60 -14.76 2.08
N SER A 254 12.55 -13.96 2.28
CA SER A 254 12.57 -12.50 2.23
C SER A 254 12.76 -11.90 3.64
N LYS A 255 13.43 -10.75 3.70
CA LYS A 255 13.88 -10.12 4.95
C LYS A 255 13.78 -8.60 4.84
N PHE A 256 12.70 -8.03 5.36
CA PHE A 256 12.42 -6.57 5.37
C PHE A 256 12.94 -5.84 6.62
N GLY A 257 13.35 -6.58 7.65
CA GLY A 257 13.65 -6.03 8.96
C GLY A 257 14.80 -5.04 8.94
N LEU A 258 14.74 -3.99 9.77
CA LEU A 258 15.92 -3.25 10.22
C LEU A 258 16.79 -4.10 11.15
N VAL A 259 16.21 -5.13 11.76
CA VAL A 259 16.89 -6.07 12.65
C VAL A 259 16.79 -7.47 12.06
N GLY A 260 17.94 -8.08 11.79
CA GLY A 260 18.03 -9.48 11.42
C GLY A 260 17.65 -10.41 12.58
N MET A 261 16.99 -11.52 12.28
CA MET A 261 16.64 -12.54 13.27
C MET A 261 17.18 -13.90 12.88
N ASN A 262 18.03 -14.49 13.73
CA ASN A 262 18.35 -15.90 13.65
C ASN A 262 17.14 -16.70 14.13
N ARG A 263 16.58 -17.56 13.27
CA ARG A 263 15.35 -18.30 13.55
C ARG A 263 15.53 -19.42 14.56
N ASP A 264 16.70 -20.06 14.56
CA ASP A 264 16.98 -21.21 15.43
C ASP A 264 17.26 -20.76 16.86
N THR A 265 17.91 -19.61 17.03
CA THR A 265 18.35 -19.11 18.34
C THR A 265 17.52 -17.93 18.86
N GLY A 266 16.75 -17.27 17.99
CA GLY A 266 16.09 -16.01 18.32
C GLY A 266 17.05 -14.84 18.52
N LEU A 267 18.33 -14.96 18.15
CA LEU A 267 19.27 -13.84 18.24
C LEU A 267 18.86 -12.71 17.28
N ARG A 268 18.86 -11.46 17.78
CA ARG A 268 18.53 -10.26 17.00
C ARG A 268 19.80 -9.45 16.74
N THR A 269 20.03 -9.10 15.47
CA THR A 269 21.21 -8.33 15.04
C THR A 269 20.76 -7.09 14.28
N PRO A 270 20.92 -5.87 14.83
CA PRO A 270 20.64 -4.63 14.09
C PRO A 270 21.46 -4.56 12.79
N LYS A 271 20.81 -4.18 11.68
CA LYS A 271 21.45 -3.92 10.39
C LYS A 271 21.97 -2.47 10.32
N ALA A 272 22.76 -2.13 9.31
CA ALA A 272 23.23 -0.76 9.08
C ALA A 272 22.05 0.21 8.95
N SER A 273 20.97 -0.21 8.28
CA SER A 273 19.72 0.54 8.16
C SER A 273 19.05 0.85 9.50
N TYR A 274 19.21 0.01 10.53
CA TYR A 274 18.72 0.31 11.89
C TYR A 274 19.43 1.53 12.47
N ALA A 275 20.76 1.56 12.39
CA ALA A 275 21.56 2.67 12.90
C ALA A 275 21.23 3.97 12.15
N TRP A 276 21.08 3.89 10.83
CA TRP A 276 20.67 5.02 10.00
C TRP A 276 19.28 5.53 10.37
N MET A 277 18.28 4.66 10.47
CA MET A 277 16.91 5.02 10.84
C MET A 277 16.83 5.60 12.26
N LYS A 278 17.63 5.06 13.20
CA LYS A 278 17.76 5.61 14.56
C LYS A 278 18.30 7.04 14.52
N ALA A 279 19.36 7.29 13.77
CA ALA A 279 19.95 8.62 13.63
C ALA A 279 18.95 9.62 13.01
N LEU A 280 18.23 9.22 11.97
CA LEU A 280 17.16 10.01 11.36
C LEU A 280 16.04 10.32 12.37
N ALA A 281 15.58 9.34 13.13
CA ALA A 281 14.51 9.52 14.11
C ALA A 281 14.92 10.42 15.30
N GLU A 282 16.20 10.37 15.71
CA GLU A 282 16.75 11.21 16.78
C GLU A 282 17.00 12.65 16.33
N SER A 283 17.46 12.84 15.08
CA SER A 283 17.80 14.17 14.56
C SER A 283 16.62 14.90 13.91
N GLY A 284 15.68 14.16 13.33
CA GLY A 284 14.66 14.69 12.43
C GLY A 284 15.22 15.21 11.09
N LEU A 285 16.49 14.92 10.79
CA LEU A 285 17.20 15.39 9.61
C LEU A 285 17.45 14.25 8.63
N LEU A 286 16.95 14.41 7.41
CA LEU A 286 17.26 13.51 6.31
C LEU A 286 18.56 13.95 5.65
N ASP A 287 19.61 13.14 5.81
CA ASP A 287 20.90 13.39 5.18
C ASP A 287 20.73 13.53 3.67
N THR A 288 21.15 14.67 3.11
CA THR A 288 21.23 14.85 1.66
C THR A 288 22.32 13.93 1.13
N ALA A 289 22.04 13.17 0.08
CA ALA A 289 23.05 12.35 -0.59
C ALA A 289 24.29 13.22 -0.92
N ALA A 290 25.48 12.70 -0.61
CA ALA A 290 26.75 13.32 -0.96
C ALA A 290 27.01 13.28 -2.47
#